data_AF-A0A354GM14-F1
#
_entry.id   AF-A0A354GM14-F1
#
_cell.length_a   1.000
_cell.length_b   1.000
_cell.length_c   1.000
_cell.angle_alpha   90.00
_cell.angle_beta   90.00
_cell.angle_gamma   90.00
#
_symmetry.space_group_name_H-M   'P 1'
#
loop_
_entity.id
_entity.type
_entity.pdbx_description
1 polymer ?
#
loop_
_entity_poly.entity_id
_entity_poly.type
_entity_poly.pdbx_seq_one_letter_code
_entity_poly.pdbx_strand_id
1 'polypeptide(L)'
;QKKIEMHFLPDVWVECDVCCGKRYNPETLAVHYKNRSIADVLEMRVHEALELFDNIPKIRNVLKTLADVGLDYLSLGQAAPTLSGGEAQRVKLAAELARPSTGRTVYLLDEPTTGLHFDDVHKLLDVLNRLVDLGNTVIVVEHNLDVIKTADWVIDLGPEAGPAGGLIVAQGTPEEVAATAGSYTGAALAPVLKAGPHVERPRYDPFAAATVREGDVALEAVGRDAAMPWKSDGRRWHTAERVTSDGKPCRWEGAMLDWLDDEIHKLGKFADTDWSERSVVEIAAPNKSQGWFLHALTGQEWLLRLVFRVAKNTFQSRVLAQRLGIPPLNETPGLEVYGNDERVWTTTHKGPWQSVTVLAHRLNEIDTPAFREFLAEAAASFHAALKRMTTKPEDVMPWKVNGERWHLGEKGFPPGKKPKWDRALLSRLLGLVREVEPGLQVQWDNRAAITLRIPGVSRAWTQWRTKDIDGLDCRFVGKKGQFNLSRLEGVGAATASVDSKRATGDVVRLVFQHLEPSQAAKLKELLVEHLGGLREAFGKGKGLVDSP
;
A
#
# COMPACT_ATOMS: atom_id res chain seq x y z
N GLN A 1 14.01 -7.37 -17.43
CA GLN A 1 14.44 -8.13 -18.62
C GLN A 1 13.23 -8.41 -19.49
N LYS A 2 13.41 -8.54 -20.81
CA LYS A 2 12.42 -9.01 -21.78
C LYS A 2 12.81 -10.45 -22.18
N LYS A 3 11.85 -11.36 -22.14
CA LYS A 3 12.04 -12.73 -22.63
C LYS A 3 11.88 -12.72 -24.14
N ILE A 4 12.92 -13.13 -24.86
CA ILE A 4 12.87 -13.37 -26.30
C ILE A 4 12.74 -14.87 -26.49
N GLU A 5 11.59 -15.27 -27.05
CA GLU A 5 11.29 -16.67 -27.32
C GLU A 5 12.08 -17.14 -28.55
N MET A 6 12.84 -18.21 -28.40
CA MET A 6 13.68 -18.76 -29.46
C MET A 6 13.13 -20.13 -29.86
N HIS A 7 12.87 -20.34 -31.15
CA HIS A 7 12.19 -21.56 -31.62
C HIS A 7 12.98 -22.87 -31.42
N PHE A 8 14.32 -22.80 -31.42
CA PHE A 8 15.20 -23.97 -31.39
C PHE A 8 16.30 -23.89 -30.32
N LEU A 9 16.37 -22.77 -29.60
CA LEU A 9 17.36 -22.51 -28.55
C LEU A 9 16.62 -22.20 -27.25
N PRO A 10 17.27 -22.33 -26.08
CA PRO A 10 16.71 -21.83 -24.84
C PRO A 10 16.38 -20.34 -24.95
N ASP A 11 15.28 -19.94 -24.34
CA ASP A 11 14.84 -18.54 -24.34
C ASP A 11 15.93 -17.61 -23.77
N VAL A 12 16.09 -16.45 -24.41
CA VAL A 12 17.11 -15.48 -24.02
C VAL A 12 16.45 -14.31 -23.30
N TRP A 13 17.05 -13.90 -22.19
CA TRP A 13 16.63 -12.73 -21.44
C TRP A 13 17.46 -11.53 -21.85
N VAL A 14 16.83 -10.54 -22.48
CA VAL A 14 17.49 -9.29 -22.88
C VAL A 14 17.15 -8.19 -21.89
N GLU A 15 18.06 -7.23 -21.72
CA GLU A 15 17.83 -6.07 -20.89
C GLU A 15 16.62 -5.27 -21.39
N CYS A 16 15.92 -4.59 -20.48
CA CYS A 16 14.79 -3.74 -20.87
C CYS A 16 15.31 -2.37 -21.27
N ASP A 17 15.04 -1.93 -22.50
CA ASP A 17 15.48 -0.61 -23.02
C ASP A 17 14.86 0.58 -22.27
N VAL A 18 13.79 0.36 -21.50
CA VAL A 18 13.07 1.43 -20.78
C VAL A 18 13.66 1.67 -19.40
N CYS A 19 13.90 0.61 -18.63
CA CYS A 19 14.38 0.72 -17.25
C CYS A 19 15.85 0.32 -17.08
N CYS A 20 16.54 -0.08 -18.14
CA CYS A 20 17.94 -0.52 -18.14
C CYS A 20 18.22 -1.49 -16.98
N GLY A 21 17.42 -2.56 -16.92
CA GLY A 21 17.58 -3.61 -15.90
C GLY A 21 17.07 -3.27 -14.50
N LYS A 22 16.82 -1.98 -14.17
CA LYS A 22 16.45 -1.52 -12.82
C LYS A 22 15.08 -1.96 -12.31
N ARG A 23 14.21 -2.51 -13.17
CA ARG A 23 12.87 -3.07 -12.86
C ARG A 23 11.81 -2.07 -12.39
N TYR A 24 12.19 -0.82 -12.10
CA TYR A 24 11.30 0.23 -11.62
C TYR A 24 11.29 1.45 -12.55
N ASN A 25 10.24 2.26 -12.45
CA ASN A 25 10.14 3.54 -13.14
C ASN A 25 10.99 4.63 -12.43
N PRO A 26 11.32 5.74 -13.12
CA PRO A 26 12.14 6.80 -12.53
C PRO A 26 11.61 7.37 -11.22
N GLU A 27 10.29 7.46 -11.05
CA GLU A 27 9.68 8.02 -9.83
C GLU A 27 9.92 7.14 -8.60
N THR A 28 9.86 5.82 -8.78
CA THR A 28 10.16 4.87 -7.70
C THR A 28 11.65 4.93 -7.33
N LEU A 29 12.52 5.12 -8.34
CA LEU A 29 13.97 5.21 -8.13
C LEU A 29 14.40 6.53 -7.47
N ALA A 30 13.57 7.58 -7.52
CA ALA A 30 13.83 8.84 -6.84
C ALA A 30 13.72 8.74 -5.31
N VAL A 31 13.08 7.70 -4.78
CA VAL A 31 12.97 7.46 -3.34
C VAL A 31 14.22 6.73 -2.85
N HIS A 32 14.93 7.36 -1.91
CA HIS A 32 16.19 6.84 -1.40
C HIS A 32 16.12 6.52 0.10
N TYR A 33 16.75 5.42 0.51
CA TYR A 33 17.08 5.10 1.89
C TYR A 33 18.60 5.09 2.04
N LYS A 34 19.16 5.92 2.94
CA LYS A 34 20.61 6.07 3.11
C LYS A 34 21.35 6.27 1.76
N ASN A 35 20.82 7.15 0.90
CA ASN A 35 21.33 7.43 -0.46
C ASN A 35 21.30 6.25 -1.45
N ARG A 36 20.48 5.22 -1.20
CA ARG A 36 20.28 4.08 -2.10
C ARG A 36 18.82 3.98 -2.52
N SER A 37 18.57 3.84 -3.81
CA SER A 37 17.25 3.50 -4.36
C SER A 37 16.95 2.01 -4.16
N ILE A 38 15.71 1.58 -4.40
CA ILE A 38 15.35 0.15 -4.32
C ILE A 38 16.11 -0.71 -5.34
N ALA A 39 16.46 -0.16 -6.51
CA ALA A 39 17.26 -0.89 -7.49
C ALA A 39 18.69 -1.11 -6.98
N ASP A 40 19.31 -0.08 -6.39
CA ASP A 40 20.66 -0.18 -5.82
C ASP A 40 20.68 -1.24 -4.71
N VAL A 41 19.67 -1.25 -3.83
CA VAL A 41 19.53 -2.25 -2.76
C VAL A 41 19.41 -3.67 -3.32
N LEU A 42 18.68 -3.88 -4.42
CA LEU A 42 18.55 -5.20 -5.03
C LEU A 42 19.83 -5.66 -5.74
N GLU A 43 20.72 -4.75 -6.12
CA GLU A 43 22.01 -5.11 -6.70
C GLU A 43 23.06 -5.46 -5.64
N MET A 44 22.88 -4.97 -4.41
CA MET A 44 23.77 -5.27 -3.28
C MET A 44 23.83 -6.75 -2.94
N ARG A 45 25.01 -7.18 -2.53
CA ARG A 45 25.24 -8.51 -1.95
C ARG A 45 24.61 -8.59 -0.56
N VAL A 46 24.28 -9.80 -0.13
CA VAL A 46 23.66 -10.05 1.19
C VAL A 46 24.48 -9.45 2.34
N HIS A 47 25.81 -9.53 2.32
CA HIS A 47 26.66 -8.91 3.36
C HIS A 47 26.59 -7.37 3.38
N GLU A 48 26.57 -6.73 2.22
CA GLU A 48 26.44 -5.26 2.12
C GLU A 48 25.06 -4.81 2.60
N ALA A 49 24.01 -5.59 2.26
CA ALA A 49 22.66 -5.32 2.70
C ALA A 49 22.50 -5.51 4.22
N LEU A 50 23.20 -6.49 4.81
CA LEU A 50 23.27 -6.69 6.26
C LEU A 50 23.80 -5.44 6.97
N GLU A 51 24.87 -4.84 6.47
CA GLU A 51 25.42 -3.59 7.01
C GLU A 51 24.44 -2.42 6.86
N LEU A 52 23.81 -2.29 5.69
CA LEU A 52 22.87 -1.20 5.41
C LEU A 52 21.64 -1.24 6.34
N PHE A 53 21.13 -2.45 6.60
CA PHE A 53 19.91 -2.71 7.38
C PHE A 53 20.19 -3.21 8.80
N ASP A 54 21.42 -3.04 9.31
CA ASP A 54 21.81 -3.51 10.65
C ASP A 54 20.90 -2.95 11.75
N ASN A 55 20.42 -1.72 11.60
CA ASN A 55 19.52 -1.06 12.54
C ASN A 55 18.03 -1.44 12.37
N ILE A 56 17.67 -2.38 11.49
CA ILE A 56 16.28 -2.81 11.27
C ILE A 56 16.18 -4.32 11.56
N PRO A 57 15.80 -4.73 12.78
CA PRO A 57 15.86 -6.12 13.25
C PRO A 57 15.15 -7.11 12.33
N LYS A 58 13.98 -6.72 11.83
CA LYS A 58 13.14 -7.60 11.00
C LYS A 58 13.81 -7.93 9.66
N ILE A 59 14.57 -7.00 9.08
CA ILE A 59 15.32 -7.21 7.83
C ILE A 59 16.64 -7.92 8.14
N ARG A 60 17.38 -7.41 9.14
CA ARG A 60 18.64 -7.99 9.63
C ARG A 60 18.53 -9.49 9.87
N ASN A 61 17.49 -9.94 10.57
CA ASN A 61 17.36 -11.35 10.94
C ASN A 61 17.17 -12.26 9.71
N VAL A 62 16.44 -11.81 8.69
CA VAL A 62 16.24 -12.57 7.44
C VAL A 62 17.53 -12.58 6.61
N LEU A 63 18.22 -11.45 6.50
CA LEU A 63 19.49 -11.40 5.77
C LEU A 63 20.57 -12.23 6.48
N LYS A 64 20.54 -12.27 7.81
CA LYS A 64 21.47 -13.07 8.61
C LYS A 64 21.28 -14.56 8.33
N THR A 65 20.03 -15.04 8.18
CA THR A 65 19.82 -16.45 7.84
C THR A 65 20.37 -16.81 6.46
N LEU A 66 20.32 -15.90 5.49
CA LEU A 66 20.96 -16.07 4.18
C LEU A 66 22.49 -16.10 4.29
N ALA A 67 23.09 -15.22 5.10
CA ALA A 67 24.53 -15.25 5.33
C ALA A 67 24.98 -16.52 6.08
N ASP A 68 24.20 -16.96 7.07
CA ASP A 68 24.48 -18.17 7.85
C ASP A 68 24.46 -19.45 7.01
N VAL A 69 23.61 -19.53 5.97
CA VAL A 69 23.64 -20.64 5.00
C VAL A 69 24.78 -20.52 3.97
N GLY A 70 25.62 -19.48 4.05
CA GLY A 70 26.75 -19.26 3.16
C GLY A 70 26.39 -18.58 1.83
N LEU A 71 25.31 -17.80 1.79
CA LEU A 71 24.87 -17.04 0.60
C LEU A 71 25.14 -15.53 0.73
N ASP A 72 26.13 -15.15 1.54
CA ASP A 72 26.54 -13.77 1.80
C ASP A 72 27.05 -13.03 0.54
N TYR A 73 27.53 -13.78 -0.46
CA TYR A 73 28.03 -13.27 -1.73
C TYR A 73 26.95 -12.99 -2.79
N LEU A 74 25.75 -13.57 -2.63
CA LEU A 74 24.67 -13.42 -3.62
C LEU A 74 24.08 -12.01 -3.59
N SER A 75 23.74 -11.47 -4.76
CA SER A 75 22.95 -10.24 -4.87
C SER A 75 21.49 -10.49 -4.52
N LEU A 76 20.85 -9.61 -3.75
CA LEU A 76 19.45 -9.76 -3.32
C LEU A 76 18.45 -9.90 -4.48
N GLY A 77 18.72 -9.21 -5.58
CA GLY A 77 17.91 -9.18 -6.78
C GLY A 77 18.26 -10.23 -7.82
N GLN A 78 19.19 -11.16 -7.53
CA GLN A 78 19.58 -12.21 -8.47
C GLN A 78 18.36 -13.02 -8.91
N ALA A 79 18.25 -13.27 -10.21
CA ALA A 79 17.09 -13.95 -10.76
C ALA A 79 17.10 -15.42 -10.32
N ALA A 80 15.98 -15.93 -9.82
CA ALA A 80 15.87 -17.32 -9.38
C ALA A 80 16.30 -18.37 -10.44
N PRO A 81 16.02 -18.19 -11.75
CA PRO A 81 16.48 -19.13 -12.78
C PRO A 81 18.01 -19.17 -12.98
N THR A 82 18.75 -18.18 -12.50
CA THR A 82 20.22 -18.12 -12.63
C THR A 82 20.92 -18.64 -11.38
N LEU A 83 20.18 -19.16 -10.38
CA LEU A 83 20.76 -19.81 -9.21
C LEU A 83 21.15 -21.25 -9.56
N SER A 84 22.29 -21.70 -9.06
CA SER A 84 22.65 -23.11 -9.05
C SER A 84 21.68 -23.91 -8.16
N GLY A 85 21.62 -25.22 -8.35
CA GLY A 85 20.80 -26.11 -7.52
C GLY A 85 21.09 -25.97 -6.02
N GLY A 86 22.38 -25.93 -5.65
CA GLY A 86 22.82 -25.76 -4.27
C GLY A 86 22.50 -24.38 -3.69
N GLU A 87 22.54 -23.31 -4.50
CA GLU A 87 22.07 -21.98 -4.06
C GLU A 87 20.56 -21.96 -3.83
N ALA A 88 19.77 -22.49 -4.77
CA ALA A 88 18.32 -22.56 -4.64
C ALA A 88 17.89 -23.36 -3.39
N GLN A 89 18.58 -24.47 -3.11
CA GLN A 89 18.35 -25.27 -1.91
C GLN A 89 18.67 -24.49 -0.63
N ARG A 90 19.81 -23.79 -0.58
CA ARG A 90 20.19 -22.97 0.58
C ARG A 90 19.25 -21.78 0.81
N VAL A 91 18.74 -21.15 -0.25
CA VAL A 91 17.69 -20.12 -0.14
C VAL A 91 16.42 -20.70 0.51
N LYS A 92 16.03 -21.92 0.13
CA LYS A 92 14.88 -22.61 0.73
C LYS A 92 15.11 -22.91 2.23
N LEU A 93 16.32 -23.33 2.60
CA LEU A 93 16.68 -23.57 4.00
C LEU A 93 16.67 -22.27 4.82
N ALA A 94 17.24 -21.19 4.28
CA ALA A 94 17.23 -19.88 4.93
C ALA A 94 15.80 -19.35 5.16
N ALA A 95 14.88 -19.62 4.23
CA ALA A 95 13.47 -19.27 4.36
C ALA A 95 12.77 -20.04 5.49
N GLU A 96 13.09 -21.32 5.68
CA GLU A 96 12.54 -22.11 6.80
C GLU A 96 13.14 -21.68 8.15
N LEU A 97 14.44 -21.38 8.21
CA LEU A 97 15.09 -20.82 9.41
C LEU A 97 14.52 -19.46 9.83
N ALA A 98 14.11 -18.63 8.86
CA ALA A 98 13.54 -17.32 9.13
C ALA A 98 12.09 -17.38 9.67
N ARG A 99 11.42 -18.54 9.58
CA ARG A 99 10.05 -18.69 10.10
C ARG A 99 10.06 -18.83 11.62
N PRO A 100 9.03 -18.31 12.32
CA PRO A 100 8.85 -18.57 13.73
C PRO A 100 8.78 -20.08 13.99
N SER A 101 9.76 -20.61 14.74
CA SER A 101 9.79 -22.05 15.06
C SER A 101 8.60 -22.42 15.94
N THR A 102 7.97 -23.54 15.62
CA THR A 102 6.97 -24.18 16.50
C THR A 102 7.61 -25.23 17.42
N GLY A 103 8.88 -25.60 17.18
CA GLY A 103 9.58 -26.70 17.82
C GLY A 103 8.92 -28.07 17.60
N ARG A 104 8.10 -28.20 16.54
CA ARG A 104 7.29 -29.38 16.24
C ARG A 104 7.24 -29.69 14.75
N THR A 105 8.25 -29.27 14.00
CA THR A 105 8.35 -29.49 12.55
C THR A 105 9.36 -30.60 12.27
N VAL A 106 9.05 -31.46 11.30
CA VAL A 106 9.97 -32.49 10.79
C VAL A 106 10.45 -32.05 9.41
N TYR A 107 11.76 -31.93 9.24
CA TYR A 107 12.42 -31.63 7.98
C TYR A 107 12.97 -32.92 7.38
N LEU A 108 12.61 -33.22 6.13
CA LEU A 108 13.13 -34.35 5.36
C LEU A 108 14.04 -33.80 4.25
N LEU A 109 15.31 -34.18 4.24
CA LEU A 109 16.28 -33.77 3.23
C LEU A 109 16.88 -35.00 2.55
N ASP A 110 16.87 -34.98 1.22
CA ASP A 110 17.44 -36.04 0.39
C ASP A 110 18.76 -35.56 -0.21
N GLU A 111 19.86 -36.20 0.18
CA GLU A 111 21.25 -35.91 -0.20
C GLU A 111 21.60 -34.41 -0.33
N PRO A 112 21.42 -33.62 0.75
CA PRO A 112 21.61 -32.18 0.69
C PRO A 112 23.06 -31.74 0.48
N THR A 113 24.05 -32.64 0.56
CA THR A 113 25.46 -32.33 0.27
C THR A 113 25.84 -32.50 -1.20
N THR A 114 24.92 -32.95 -2.06
CA THR A 114 25.19 -33.18 -3.48
C THR A 114 25.73 -31.91 -4.16
N GLY A 115 26.97 -31.98 -4.65
CA GLY A 115 27.61 -30.88 -5.38
C GLY A 115 28.11 -29.72 -4.50
N LEU A 116 28.16 -29.89 -3.18
CA LEU A 116 28.73 -28.90 -2.26
C LEU A 116 30.22 -29.13 -2.00
N HIS A 117 30.97 -28.04 -1.83
CA HIS A 117 32.35 -28.09 -1.34
C HIS A 117 32.38 -28.43 0.17
N PHE A 118 33.49 -28.96 0.69
CA PHE A 118 33.61 -29.35 2.11
C PHE A 118 33.28 -28.21 3.08
N ASP A 119 33.71 -26.99 2.78
CA ASP A 119 33.39 -25.82 3.61
C ASP A 119 31.89 -25.47 3.60
N ASP A 120 31.19 -25.73 2.49
CA ASP A 120 29.75 -25.50 2.38
C ASP A 120 28.96 -26.59 3.11
N VAL A 121 29.46 -27.82 3.16
CA VAL A 121 28.91 -28.90 4.00
C VAL A 121 28.93 -28.49 5.47
N HIS A 122 30.02 -27.88 5.94
CA HIS A 122 30.11 -27.40 7.32
C HIS A 122 29.04 -26.34 7.63
N LYS A 123 28.88 -25.33 6.76
CA LYS A 123 27.83 -24.31 6.91
C LYS A 123 26.42 -24.90 6.87
N LEU A 124 26.19 -25.88 6.00
CA LEU A 124 24.92 -26.60 5.95
C LEU A 124 24.65 -27.34 7.27
N LEU A 125 25.65 -28.03 7.83
CA LEU A 125 25.52 -28.71 9.12
C LEU A 125 25.20 -27.75 10.25
N ASP A 126 25.82 -26.57 10.30
CA ASP A 126 25.49 -25.53 11.28
C ASP A 126 24.01 -25.12 11.18
N VAL A 127 23.49 -24.97 9.97
CA VAL A 127 22.10 -24.62 9.70
C VAL A 127 21.14 -25.73 10.13
N LEU A 128 21.43 -26.99 9.81
CA LEU A 128 20.59 -28.12 10.20
C LEU A 128 20.57 -28.28 11.73
N ASN A 129 21.72 -28.14 12.38
CA ASN A 129 21.83 -28.19 13.83
C ASN A 129 21.06 -27.06 14.53
N ARG A 130 21.04 -25.85 13.94
CA ARG A 130 20.19 -24.76 14.45
C ARG A 130 18.70 -25.10 14.38
N LEU A 131 18.23 -25.80 13.34
CA LEU A 131 16.84 -26.26 13.28
C LEU A 131 16.53 -27.24 14.42
N VAL A 132 17.47 -28.12 14.75
CA VAL A 132 17.37 -29.06 15.88
C VAL A 132 17.36 -28.31 17.22
N ASP A 133 18.23 -27.31 17.40
CA ASP A 133 18.26 -26.48 18.62
C ASP A 133 16.96 -25.71 18.85
N LEU A 134 16.25 -25.37 17.77
CA LEU A 134 14.92 -24.77 17.81
C LEU A 134 13.80 -25.76 18.21
N GLY A 135 14.16 -27.02 18.51
CA GLY A 135 13.25 -28.10 18.91
C GLY A 135 12.68 -28.92 17.76
N ASN A 136 13.10 -28.67 16.51
CA ASN A 136 12.60 -29.42 15.36
C ASN A 136 13.36 -30.73 15.16
N THR A 137 12.83 -31.61 14.33
CA THR A 137 13.50 -32.85 13.93
C THR A 137 13.98 -32.73 12.50
N VAL A 138 15.23 -33.12 12.23
CA VAL A 138 15.81 -33.13 10.89
C VAL A 138 16.19 -34.57 10.56
N ILE A 139 15.65 -35.10 9.46
CA ILE A 139 15.97 -36.42 8.93
C ILE A 139 16.65 -36.20 7.59
N VAL A 140 17.86 -36.74 7.45
CA VAL A 140 18.69 -36.59 6.27
C VAL A 140 19.01 -37.96 5.70
N VAL A 141 18.82 -38.13 4.39
CA VAL A 141 19.36 -39.25 3.62
C VAL A 141 20.71 -38.81 3.08
N GLU A 142 21.79 -39.48 3.47
CA GLU A 142 23.15 -39.09 3.09
C GLU A 142 24.08 -40.30 2.98
N HIS A 143 25.12 -40.12 2.18
CA HIS A 143 26.26 -41.02 2.08
C HIS A 143 27.57 -40.33 2.50
N ASN A 144 27.56 -39.01 2.70
CA ASN A 144 28.71 -38.26 3.14
C ASN A 144 29.03 -38.51 4.63
N LEU A 145 30.20 -39.11 4.90
CA LEU A 145 30.65 -39.46 6.26
C LEU A 145 30.81 -38.23 7.17
N ASP A 146 31.07 -37.04 6.61
CA ASP A 146 31.15 -35.80 7.40
C ASP A 146 29.80 -35.38 7.96
N VAL A 147 28.69 -35.74 7.29
CA VAL A 147 27.34 -35.53 7.82
C VAL A 147 27.00 -36.61 8.83
N ILE A 148 27.20 -37.88 8.44
CA ILE A 148 26.82 -39.05 9.27
C ILE A 148 27.49 -39.02 10.64
N LYS A 149 28.78 -38.63 10.71
CA LYS A 149 29.51 -38.55 11.99
C LYS A 149 28.97 -37.48 12.95
N THR A 150 28.20 -36.51 12.45
CA THR A 150 27.65 -35.40 13.24
C THR A 150 26.19 -35.63 13.67
N ALA A 151 25.56 -36.71 13.20
CA ALA A 151 24.19 -37.02 13.53
C ALA A 151 24.06 -37.53 14.98
N ASP A 152 22.99 -37.13 15.66
CA ASP A 152 22.67 -37.66 16.99
C ASP A 152 22.20 -39.13 16.93
N TRP A 153 21.63 -39.54 15.80
CA TRP A 153 21.11 -40.90 15.56
C TRP A 153 21.20 -41.26 14.08
N VAL A 154 21.62 -42.49 13.79
CA VAL A 154 21.78 -43.06 12.45
C VAL A 154 20.93 -44.32 12.33
N ILE A 155 20.27 -44.47 11.18
CA ILE A 155 19.56 -45.70 10.79
C ILE A 155 20.22 -46.19 9.50
N ASP A 156 20.91 -47.32 9.58
CA ASP A 156 21.62 -47.93 8.46
C ASP A 156 20.74 -48.98 7.77
N LEU A 157 20.56 -48.84 6.46
CA LEU A 157 19.73 -49.70 5.64
C LEU A 157 20.60 -50.59 4.74
N GLY A 158 20.20 -51.84 4.58
CA GLY A 158 20.96 -52.79 3.76
C GLY A 158 20.46 -54.23 3.98
N PRO A 159 21.36 -55.23 4.07
CA PRO A 159 22.83 -55.13 3.93
C PRO A 159 23.29 -54.78 2.51
N GLU A 160 22.53 -55.18 1.50
CA GLU A 160 22.84 -54.92 0.08
C GLU A 160 21.79 -54.01 -0.56
N ALA A 161 21.96 -53.67 -1.83
CA ALA A 161 20.96 -52.93 -2.61
C ALA A 161 19.93 -53.86 -3.28
N GLY A 162 18.79 -53.29 -3.70
CA GLY A 162 17.78 -54.00 -4.48
C GLY A 162 17.06 -55.11 -3.69
N PRO A 163 16.79 -56.28 -4.29
CA PRO A 163 16.08 -57.37 -3.62
C PRO A 163 16.76 -57.94 -2.36
N ALA A 164 18.06 -57.70 -2.20
CA ALA A 164 18.85 -58.14 -1.05
C ALA A 164 18.96 -57.06 0.05
N GLY A 165 18.24 -55.95 -0.10
CA GLY A 165 18.20 -54.84 0.86
C GLY A 165 16.87 -54.68 1.58
N GLY A 166 16.64 -53.48 2.11
CA GLY A 166 15.38 -53.09 2.75
C GLY A 166 15.25 -53.51 4.22
N LEU A 167 16.35 -53.95 4.84
CA LEU A 167 16.41 -54.26 6.27
C LEU A 167 17.18 -53.18 7.02
N ILE A 168 16.87 -53.00 8.31
CA ILE A 168 17.67 -52.18 9.22
C ILE A 168 18.86 -53.03 9.66
N VAL A 169 20.07 -52.65 9.26
CA VAL A 169 21.31 -53.36 9.58
C VAL A 169 21.83 -52.93 10.95
N ALA A 170 21.79 -51.62 11.21
CA ALA A 170 22.19 -51.01 12.47
C ALA A 170 21.34 -49.77 12.73
N GLN A 171 21.15 -49.43 14.00
CA GLN A 171 20.57 -48.16 14.41
C GLN A 171 21.17 -47.75 15.76
N GLY A 172 21.40 -46.45 15.95
CA GLY A 172 22.03 -45.94 17.16
C GLY A 172 22.78 -44.66 16.91
N THR A 173 23.62 -44.29 17.87
CA THR A 173 24.64 -43.25 17.69
C THR A 173 25.66 -43.65 16.60
N PRO A 174 26.38 -42.68 16.01
CA PRO A 174 27.48 -42.95 15.07
C PRO A 174 28.48 -44.00 15.60
N GLU A 175 28.79 -43.96 16.90
CA GLU A 175 29.70 -44.89 17.57
C GLU A 175 29.13 -46.31 17.66
N GLU A 176 27.84 -46.46 17.95
CA GLU A 176 27.15 -47.76 18.00
C GLU A 176 27.06 -48.39 16.60
N VAL A 177 26.75 -47.59 15.57
CA VAL A 177 26.74 -48.06 14.17
C VAL A 177 28.15 -48.47 13.74
N ALA A 178 29.18 -47.69 14.07
CA ALA A 178 30.58 -48.02 13.79
C ALA A 178 31.06 -49.33 14.46
N ALA A 179 30.46 -49.72 15.58
CA ALA A 179 30.76 -50.97 16.27
C ALA A 179 29.97 -52.18 15.74
N THR A 180 28.99 -51.98 14.86
CA THR A 180 28.09 -53.04 14.39
C THR A 180 28.69 -53.83 13.24
N ALA A 181 28.88 -55.14 13.43
CA ALA A 181 29.35 -56.04 12.38
C ALA A 181 28.31 -56.19 11.27
N GLY A 182 28.75 -56.15 10.01
CA GLY A 182 27.87 -56.29 8.83
C GLY A 182 27.30 -54.97 8.30
N SER A 183 27.53 -53.84 8.98
CA SER A 183 27.21 -52.49 8.48
C SER A 183 28.36 -51.95 7.62
N TYR A 184 28.10 -51.71 6.32
CA TYR A 184 29.06 -51.02 5.45
C TYR A 184 29.31 -49.59 5.91
N THR A 185 28.25 -48.90 6.34
CA THR A 185 28.32 -47.55 6.90
C THR A 185 29.21 -47.52 8.14
N GLY A 186 29.02 -48.47 9.07
CA GLY A 186 29.85 -48.60 10.27
C GLY A 186 31.33 -48.84 9.95
N ALA A 187 31.63 -49.74 9.00
CA ALA A 187 32.99 -50.02 8.58
C ALA A 187 33.71 -48.78 7.99
N ALA A 188 32.99 -47.96 7.21
CA ALA A 188 33.50 -46.72 6.64
C ALA A 188 33.61 -45.57 7.66
N LEU A 189 32.70 -45.51 8.63
CA LEU A 189 32.61 -44.46 9.64
C LEU A 189 33.66 -44.61 10.76
N ALA A 190 34.00 -45.85 11.13
CA ALA A 190 34.97 -46.15 12.18
C ALA A 190 36.34 -45.43 12.05
N PRO A 191 37.01 -45.38 10.88
CA PRO A 191 38.26 -44.61 10.74
C PRO A 191 38.05 -43.10 10.85
N VAL A 192 36.90 -42.57 10.40
CA VAL A 192 36.58 -41.13 10.44
C VAL A 192 36.40 -40.66 11.88
N LEU A 193 35.68 -41.42 12.71
CA LEU A 193 35.51 -41.12 14.14
C LEU A 193 36.84 -41.21 14.91
N LYS A 194 37.75 -42.11 14.52
CA LYS A 194 39.08 -42.21 15.15
C LYS A 194 40.02 -41.05 14.78
N ALA A 195 39.75 -40.34 13.70
CA ALA A 195 40.65 -39.32 13.17
C ALA A 195 40.65 -38.00 13.97
N GLY A 196 39.63 -37.75 14.81
CA GLY A 196 39.54 -36.52 15.60
C GLY A 196 38.78 -36.71 16.92
N PRO A 197 39.06 -35.87 17.94
CA PRO A 197 38.35 -35.94 19.21
C PRO A 197 36.88 -35.52 19.04
N HIS A 198 35.99 -36.10 19.84
CA HIS A 198 34.63 -35.60 19.98
C HIS A 198 34.67 -34.20 20.63
N VAL A 199 34.00 -33.23 20.01
CA VAL A 199 33.88 -31.86 20.50
C VAL A 199 32.40 -31.51 20.60
N GLU A 200 31.97 -31.06 21.78
CA GLU A 200 30.60 -30.63 21.98
C GLU A 200 30.35 -29.31 21.24
N ARG A 201 29.29 -29.25 20.44
CA ARG A 201 28.94 -28.06 19.65
C ARG A 201 28.30 -26.97 20.52
N PRO A 202 28.56 -25.68 20.27
CA PRO A 202 27.79 -24.60 20.88
C PRO A 202 26.34 -24.66 20.41
N ARG A 203 25.39 -24.55 21.34
CA ARG A 203 23.95 -24.51 21.03
C ARG A 203 23.53 -23.11 20.59
N TYR A 204 22.68 -23.04 19.58
CA TYR A 204 22.10 -21.80 19.10
C TYR A 204 20.99 -21.30 20.04
N ASP A 205 21.12 -20.05 20.51
CA ASP A 205 20.08 -19.37 21.29
C ASP A 205 19.24 -18.44 20.38
N PRO A 206 17.99 -18.80 20.05
CA PRO A 206 17.11 -17.96 19.24
C PRO A 206 16.69 -16.66 19.93
N PHE A 207 16.68 -16.61 21.26
CA PHE A 207 16.22 -15.44 22.02
C PHE A 207 17.30 -14.34 22.06
N ALA A 208 18.57 -14.72 22.17
CA ALA A 208 19.69 -13.78 22.03
C ALA A 208 19.66 -13.08 20.66
N ALA A 209 19.37 -13.81 19.57
CA ALA A 209 19.31 -13.26 18.21
C ALA A 209 18.12 -12.30 17.98
N ALA A 210 17.04 -12.42 18.76
CA ALA A 210 15.84 -11.61 18.65
C ALA A 210 15.86 -10.32 19.51
N THR A 211 16.92 -10.11 20.29
CA THR A 211 16.99 -8.96 21.22
C THR A 211 17.15 -7.65 20.44
N VAL A 212 16.27 -6.69 20.73
CA VAL A 212 16.33 -5.33 20.17
C VAL A 212 17.54 -4.63 20.77
N ARG A 213 18.40 -4.08 19.91
CA ARG A 213 19.61 -3.35 20.28
C ARG A 213 19.31 -1.85 20.40
N GLU A 214 20.12 -1.15 21.17
CA GLU A 214 20.08 0.31 21.21
C GLU A 214 20.38 0.88 19.81
N GLY A 215 19.50 1.75 19.29
CA GLY A 215 19.58 2.28 17.91
C GLY A 215 18.77 1.51 16.86
N ASP A 216 18.12 0.40 17.22
CA ASP A 216 17.21 -0.31 16.31
C ASP A 216 15.95 0.52 16.02
N VAL A 217 15.52 0.54 14.76
CA VAL A 217 14.36 1.28 14.24
C VAL A 217 13.27 0.29 13.84
N ALA A 218 12.04 0.55 14.27
CA ALA A 218 10.87 -0.22 13.85
C ALA A 218 10.61 -0.05 12.35
N LEU A 219 10.28 -1.15 11.65
CA LEU A 219 10.05 -1.13 10.20
C LEU A 219 8.96 -0.12 9.80
N GLU A 220 7.94 0.05 10.63
CA GLU A 220 6.82 0.98 10.41
C GLU A 220 7.20 2.46 10.56
N ALA A 221 8.38 2.75 11.14
CA ALA A 221 8.91 4.10 11.23
C ALA A 221 9.74 4.48 9.99
N VAL A 222 10.24 3.49 9.25
CA VAL A 222 11.06 3.70 8.05
C VAL A 222 10.19 4.30 6.93
N GLY A 223 10.61 5.47 6.42
CA GLY A 223 9.97 6.11 5.27
C GLY A 223 8.71 6.93 5.58
N ARG A 224 8.32 7.12 6.85
CA ARG A 224 7.17 8.00 7.20
C ARG A 224 7.35 9.44 6.70
N ASP A 225 8.58 9.92 6.70
CA ASP A 225 8.92 11.29 6.32
C ASP A 225 9.36 11.40 4.84
N ALA A 226 9.30 10.31 4.07
CA ALA A 226 9.67 10.31 2.66
C ALA A 226 8.61 11.04 1.82
N ALA A 227 8.93 12.25 1.36
CA ALA A 227 8.10 13.00 0.44
C ALA A 227 8.35 12.54 -1.00
N MET A 228 7.27 12.36 -1.78
CA MET A 228 7.38 12.10 -3.22
C MET A 228 7.95 13.34 -3.94
N PRO A 229 8.55 13.20 -5.14
CA PRO A 229 9.16 14.33 -5.86
C PRO A 229 8.23 15.55 -6.03
N TRP A 230 6.96 15.29 -6.34
CA TRP A 230 5.94 16.34 -6.47
C TRP A 230 5.49 16.97 -5.13
N LYS A 231 5.77 16.32 -4.00
CA LYS A 231 5.54 16.89 -2.66
C LYS A 231 6.75 17.66 -2.14
N SER A 232 7.96 17.30 -2.56
CA SER A 232 9.19 18.00 -2.17
C SER A 232 9.43 19.26 -3.00
N ASP A 233 9.30 19.16 -4.33
CA ASP A 233 9.44 20.29 -5.26
C ASP A 233 8.44 20.11 -6.42
N GLY A 234 7.17 20.31 -6.08
CA GLY A 234 6.06 20.16 -7.02
C GLY A 234 6.20 21.04 -8.26
N ARG A 235 6.67 22.28 -8.10
CA ARG A 235 6.83 23.20 -9.23
C ARG A 235 7.83 22.64 -10.25
N ARG A 236 9.04 22.28 -9.81
CA ARG A 236 10.06 21.67 -10.66
C ARG A 236 9.61 20.33 -11.24
N TRP A 237 8.89 19.53 -10.47
CA TRP A 237 8.29 18.28 -10.95
C TRP A 237 7.41 18.54 -12.17
N HIS A 238 6.46 19.46 -12.08
CA HIS A 238 5.54 19.72 -13.18
C HIS A 238 6.20 20.46 -14.36
N THR A 239 7.18 21.33 -14.13
CA THR A 239 7.78 22.15 -15.20
C THR A 239 8.99 21.52 -15.87
N ALA A 240 9.68 20.56 -15.24
CA ALA A 240 10.89 19.95 -15.81
C ALA A 240 10.93 18.41 -15.73
N GLU A 241 10.54 17.81 -14.60
CA GLU A 241 10.82 16.39 -14.32
C GLU A 241 9.63 15.44 -14.54
N ARG A 242 8.51 15.99 -14.98
CA ARG A 242 7.25 15.29 -15.20
C ARG A 242 7.38 14.11 -16.16
N VAL A 243 6.59 13.09 -15.88
CA VAL A 243 6.40 11.92 -16.74
C VAL A 243 4.92 11.54 -16.82
N THR A 244 4.57 10.73 -17.81
CA THR A 244 3.21 10.22 -17.98
C THR A 244 2.85 9.21 -16.89
N SER A 245 1.57 8.78 -16.85
CA SER A 245 1.13 7.70 -15.97
C SER A 245 1.99 6.44 -16.09
N ASP A 246 2.49 6.18 -17.31
CA ASP A 246 3.23 4.98 -17.68
C ASP A 246 4.76 5.22 -17.69
N GLY A 247 5.22 6.37 -17.17
CA GLY A 247 6.64 6.69 -16.99
C GLY A 247 7.36 7.20 -18.25
N LYS A 248 6.63 7.59 -19.32
CA LYS A 248 7.23 8.19 -20.51
C LYS A 248 7.56 9.67 -20.29
N PRO A 249 8.59 10.23 -20.95
CA PRO A 249 8.88 11.66 -20.87
C PRO A 249 7.74 12.48 -21.49
N CYS A 250 7.32 13.55 -20.81
CA CYS A 250 6.39 14.52 -21.38
C CYS A 250 7.12 15.46 -22.35
N ARG A 251 6.51 15.73 -23.51
CA ARG A 251 7.09 16.45 -24.65
C ARG A 251 6.49 17.85 -24.88
N TRP A 252 5.39 18.21 -24.22
CA TRP A 252 4.89 19.59 -24.21
C TRP A 252 5.83 20.50 -23.40
N GLU A 253 5.84 21.79 -23.68
CA GLU A 253 6.77 22.77 -23.09
C GLU A 253 6.42 23.16 -21.64
N GLY A 254 7.33 22.89 -20.70
CA GLY A 254 7.12 23.09 -19.27
C GLY A 254 6.88 24.56 -18.86
N ALA A 255 7.53 25.49 -19.56
CA ALA A 255 7.45 26.92 -19.32
C ALA A 255 6.01 27.48 -19.44
N MET A 256 5.11 26.75 -20.11
CA MET A 256 3.68 27.06 -20.15
C MET A 256 3.05 27.18 -18.76
N LEU A 257 3.41 26.27 -17.85
CA LEU A 257 2.84 26.28 -16.50
C LEU A 257 3.32 27.47 -15.68
N ASP A 258 4.61 27.81 -15.76
CA ASP A 258 5.16 28.98 -15.07
C ASP A 258 4.54 30.27 -15.62
N TRP A 259 4.42 30.39 -16.93
CA TRP A 259 3.76 31.54 -17.56
C TRP A 259 2.28 31.64 -17.18
N LEU A 260 1.54 30.52 -17.18
CA LEU A 260 0.12 30.50 -16.79
C LEU A 260 -0.06 30.88 -15.32
N ASP A 261 0.79 30.35 -14.44
CA ASP A 261 0.77 30.67 -13.01
C ASP A 261 0.96 32.18 -12.80
N ASP A 262 1.98 32.77 -13.43
CA ASP A 262 2.27 34.20 -13.36
C ASP A 262 1.12 35.05 -13.92
N GLU A 263 0.59 34.72 -15.11
CA GLU A 263 -0.50 35.50 -15.73
C GLU A 263 -1.80 35.43 -14.93
N ILE A 264 -2.15 34.27 -14.36
CA ILE A 264 -3.36 34.13 -13.53
C ILE A 264 -3.21 34.91 -12.23
N HIS A 265 -2.05 34.87 -11.58
CA HIS A 265 -1.81 35.63 -10.35
C HIS A 265 -1.78 37.15 -10.58
N LYS A 266 -1.39 37.63 -11.78
CA LYS A 266 -1.50 39.05 -12.18
C LYS A 266 -2.95 39.54 -12.24
N LEU A 267 -3.91 38.67 -12.58
CA LEU A 267 -5.34 39.02 -12.61
C LEU A 267 -5.94 39.21 -11.21
N GLY A 268 -5.24 38.72 -10.18
CA GLY A 268 -5.56 38.90 -8.77
C GLY A 268 -6.75 38.08 -8.28
N LYS A 269 -6.74 37.76 -6.98
CA LYS A 269 -7.77 36.98 -6.24
C LYS A 269 -7.77 35.46 -6.49
N PHE A 270 -6.60 34.83 -6.47
CA PHE A 270 -6.49 33.36 -6.39
C PHE A 270 -5.70 32.95 -5.14
N ALA A 271 -5.86 31.69 -4.72
CA ALA A 271 -4.95 31.09 -3.75
C ALA A 271 -3.65 30.65 -4.44
N ASP A 272 -2.59 30.48 -3.66
CA ASP A 272 -1.32 29.94 -4.16
C ASP A 272 -1.55 28.62 -4.91
N THR A 273 -0.81 28.44 -6.00
CA THR A 273 -0.89 27.25 -6.84
C THR A 273 -0.52 25.99 -6.07
N ASP A 274 -1.40 24.99 -6.16
CA ASP A 274 -1.21 23.69 -5.56
C ASP A 274 -0.48 22.76 -6.53
N TRP A 275 0.81 22.54 -6.25
CA TRP A 275 1.70 21.66 -7.01
C TRP A 275 1.85 20.27 -6.36
N SER A 276 1.06 19.95 -5.33
CA SER A 276 1.31 18.79 -4.46
C SER A 276 0.72 17.46 -4.96
N GLU A 277 0.07 17.47 -6.13
CA GLU A 277 -0.55 16.31 -6.76
C GLU A 277 0.27 15.83 -7.97
N ARG A 278 0.48 14.51 -8.12
CA ARG A 278 1.42 13.94 -9.12
C ARG A 278 1.22 14.45 -10.56
N SER A 279 -0.03 14.64 -10.98
CA SER A 279 -0.36 14.86 -12.41
C SER A 279 -1.32 16.02 -12.63
N VAL A 280 -1.61 16.81 -11.60
CA VAL A 280 -2.55 17.92 -11.66
C VAL A 280 -1.96 19.10 -10.92
N VAL A 281 -1.92 20.25 -11.59
CA VAL A 281 -1.65 21.54 -10.95
C VAL A 281 -2.99 22.26 -10.80
N GLU A 282 -3.33 22.69 -9.59
CA GLU A 282 -4.60 23.36 -9.27
C GLU A 282 -4.36 24.81 -8.86
N ILE A 283 -5.11 25.74 -9.47
CA ILE A 283 -5.24 27.12 -8.98
C ILE A 283 -6.66 27.30 -8.47
N ALA A 284 -6.79 27.59 -7.18
CA ALA A 284 -8.08 27.69 -6.49
C ALA A 284 -8.50 29.14 -6.21
N ALA A 285 -9.79 29.31 -5.89
CA ALA A 285 -10.26 30.55 -5.30
C ALA A 285 -9.54 30.82 -3.95
N PRO A 286 -9.47 32.10 -3.48
CA PRO A 286 -8.74 32.46 -2.25
C PRO A 286 -9.17 31.66 -1.02
N ASN A 287 -10.45 31.27 -0.97
CA ASN A 287 -10.94 30.28 -0.03
C ASN A 287 -11.13 28.95 -0.78
N LYS A 288 -10.27 27.95 -0.49
CA LYS A 288 -10.31 26.62 -1.15
C LYS A 288 -11.70 25.96 -1.14
N SER A 289 -12.55 26.26 -0.16
CA SER A 289 -13.94 25.74 -0.11
C SER A 289 -14.86 26.27 -1.21
N GLN A 290 -14.49 27.38 -1.86
CA GLN A 290 -15.23 27.98 -2.97
C GLN A 290 -14.95 27.27 -4.32
N GLY A 291 -13.92 26.42 -4.37
CA GLY A 291 -13.58 25.58 -5.51
C GLY A 291 -12.41 26.10 -6.35
N TRP A 292 -12.11 25.35 -7.41
CA TRP A 292 -10.98 25.57 -8.30
C TRP A 292 -11.33 26.43 -9.52
N PHE A 293 -10.35 27.18 -10.02
CA PHE A 293 -10.42 27.97 -11.26
C PHE A 293 -9.72 27.25 -12.41
N LEU A 294 -8.49 26.75 -12.20
CA LEU A 294 -7.72 26.01 -13.21
C LEU A 294 -7.33 24.62 -12.68
N HIS A 295 -7.53 23.61 -13.52
CA HIS A 295 -6.83 22.33 -13.45
C HIS A 295 -5.96 22.16 -14.68
N ALA A 296 -4.64 22.07 -14.49
CA ALA A 296 -3.72 21.71 -15.56
C ALA A 296 -3.29 20.25 -15.37
N LEU A 297 -3.69 19.38 -16.30
CA LEU A 297 -3.34 17.96 -16.26
C LEU A 297 -2.01 17.75 -16.97
N THR A 298 -0.98 17.41 -16.20
CA THR A 298 0.42 17.37 -16.64
C THR A 298 0.92 15.98 -17.03
N GLY A 299 0.12 14.94 -16.81
CA GLY A 299 0.50 13.54 -17.03
C GLY A 299 0.33 13.03 -18.46
N GLN A 300 0.00 13.89 -19.43
CA GLN A 300 -0.13 13.52 -20.84
C GLN A 300 1.20 13.71 -21.58
N GLU A 301 1.51 12.78 -22.50
CA GLU A 301 2.81 12.76 -23.19
C GLU A 301 3.03 14.02 -24.04
N TRP A 302 2.08 14.36 -24.90
CA TRP A 302 2.31 15.36 -25.95
C TRP A 302 1.65 16.73 -25.71
N LEU A 303 0.61 16.77 -24.90
CA LEU A 303 -0.23 17.96 -24.73
C LEU A 303 -0.43 18.27 -23.24
N LEU A 304 -0.33 19.52 -22.88
CA LEU A 304 -0.81 20.03 -21.61
C LEU A 304 -2.31 20.32 -21.73
N ARG A 305 -3.12 19.67 -20.90
CA ARG A 305 -4.56 19.91 -20.87
C ARG A 305 -4.91 20.89 -19.77
N LEU A 306 -5.35 22.07 -20.17
CA LEU A 306 -5.80 23.14 -19.29
C LEU A 306 -7.32 23.13 -19.23
N VAL A 307 -7.88 23.05 -18.03
CA VAL A 307 -9.33 23.10 -17.80
C VAL A 307 -9.63 24.30 -16.91
N PHE A 308 -10.33 25.28 -17.46
CA PHE A 308 -10.76 26.48 -16.74
C PHE A 308 -12.22 26.37 -16.36
N ARG A 309 -12.55 26.74 -15.12
CA ARG A 309 -13.92 26.78 -14.62
C ARG A 309 -14.48 28.19 -14.70
N VAL A 310 -15.61 28.34 -15.38
CA VAL A 310 -16.27 29.63 -15.60
C VAL A 310 -17.77 29.52 -15.39
N ALA A 311 -18.47 30.65 -15.32
CA ALA A 311 -19.92 30.66 -15.25
C ALA A 311 -20.54 29.97 -16.49
N LYS A 312 -21.68 29.33 -16.30
CA LYS A 312 -22.41 28.69 -17.40
C LYS A 312 -22.74 29.69 -18.51
N ASN A 313 -22.55 29.27 -19.76
CA ASN A 313 -22.78 30.05 -20.98
C ASN A 313 -21.88 31.29 -21.12
N THR A 314 -20.70 31.30 -20.48
CA THR A 314 -19.72 32.40 -20.67
C THR A 314 -19.13 32.36 -22.07
N PHE A 315 -18.79 31.15 -22.55
CA PHE A 315 -18.12 30.96 -23.83
C PHE A 315 -18.89 30.00 -24.74
N GLN A 316 -18.77 30.23 -26.05
CA GLN A 316 -19.19 29.30 -27.08
C GLN A 316 -17.96 28.66 -27.71
N SER A 317 -17.92 27.32 -27.80
CA SER A 317 -16.74 26.56 -28.24
C SER A 317 -16.14 27.06 -29.56
N ARG A 318 -16.96 27.18 -30.61
CA ARG A 318 -16.51 27.56 -31.95
C ARG A 318 -15.94 28.99 -32.01
N VAL A 319 -16.60 29.93 -31.35
CA VAL A 319 -16.17 31.35 -31.31
C VAL A 319 -14.85 31.46 -30.54
N LEU A 320 -14.74 30.76 -29.41
CA LEU A 320 -13.53 30.78 -28.60
C LEU A 320 -12.36 30.09 -29.31
N ALA A 321 -12.58 28.94 -29.96
CA ALA A 321 -11.55 28.25 -30.73
C ALA A 321 -11.00 29.15 -31.84
N GLN A 322 -11.87 29.83 -32.59
CA GLN A 322 -11.45 30.77 -33.63
C GLN A 322 -10.71 31.98 -33.05
N ARG A 323 -11.14 32.50 -31.90
CA ARG A 323 -10.50 33.65 -31.23
C ARG A 323 -9.10 33.31 -30.73
N LEU A 324 -8.94 32.14 -30.10
CA LEU A 324 -7.64 31.71 -29.57
C LEU A 324 -6.67 31.31 -30.67
N GLY A 325 -7.16 30.89 -31.84
CA GLY A 325 -6.33 30.62 -33.02
C GLY A 325 -5.34 29.47 -32.83
N ILE A 326 -5.60 28.56 -31.89
CA ILE A 326 -4.72 27.41 -31.64
C ILE A 326 -4.92 26.41 -32.78
N PRO A 327 -3.85 26.06 -33.53
CA PRO A 327 -3.94 25.21 -34.71
C PRO A 327 -4.37 23.78 -34.32
N PRO A 328 -5.14 23.07 -35.17
CA PRO A 328 -5.47 21.66 -34.95
C PRO A 328 -4.21 20.77 -34.82
N LEU A 329 -4.39 19.53 -34.35
CA LEU A 329 -3.28 18.62 -34.04
C LEU A 329 -2.34 18.38 -35.24
N ASN A 330 -2.89 18.13 -36.43
CA ASN A 330 -2.14 17.90 -37.67
C ASN A 330 -1.37 19.13 -38.19
N GLU A 331 -1.74 20.34 -37.77
CA GLU A 331 -1.12 21.61 -38.19
C GLU A 331 -0.14 22.15 -37.13
N THR A 332 0.07 21.41 -36.04
CA THR A 332 0.93 21.83 -34.94
C THR A 332 2.35 21.28 -35.10
N PRO A 333 3.38 22.14 -35.25
CA PRO A 333 4.76 21.68 -35.42
C PRO A 333 5.28 20.88 -34.21
N GLY A 334 5.78 19.67 -34.46
CA GLY A 334 6.35 18.79 -33.44
C GLY A 334 5.36 17.80 -32.81
N LEU A 335 4.09 17.79 -33.22
CA LEU A 335 3.15 16.72 -32.91
C LEU A 335 3.14 15.68 -34.02
N GLU A 336 3.57 14.46 -33.71
CA GLU A 336 3.51 13.30 -34.63
C GLU A 336 2.13 12.60 -34.55
N VAL A 337 1.04 13.38 -34.64
CA VAL A 337 -0.32 12.86 -34.44
C VAL A 337 -1.16 13.13 -35.69
N TYR A 338 -1.82 12.08 -36.20
CA TYR A 338 -2.80 12.19 -37.28
C TYR A 338 -4.19 12.52 -36.70
N GLY A 339 -4.74 13.69 -37.06
CA GLY A 339 -6.11 14.07 -36.69
C GLY A 339 -6.37 15.57 -36.79
N ASN A 340 -7.62 15.95 -37.09
CA ASN A 340 -8.06 17.35 -37.17
C ASN A 340 -8.87 17.75 -35.93
N ASP A 341 -8.64 17.08 -34.79
CA ASP A 341 -9.41 17.31 -33.58
C ASP A 341 -9.21 18.74 -33.07
N GLU A 342 -10.32 19.39 -32.70
CA GLU A 342 -10.30 20.71 -32.08
C GLU A 342 -9.58 20.66 -30.72
N ARG A 343 -8.70 21.62 -30.49
CA ARG A 343 -7.91 21.72 -29.25
C ARG A 343 -8.57 22.61 -28.19
N VAL A 344 -9.68 23.27 -28.52
CA VAL A 344 -10.41 24.17 -27.63
C VAL A 344 -11.89 23.83 -27.69
N TRP A 345 -12.48 23.49 -26.55
CA TRP A 345 -13.92 23.27 -26.45
C TRP A 345 -14.45 23.64 -25.08
N THR A 346 -15.77 23.80 -25.00
CA THR A 346 -16.46 24.04 -23.74
C THR A 346 -17.38 22.87 -23.40
N THR A 347 -17.54 22.60 -22.10
CA THR A 347 -18.46 21.59 -21.58
C THR A 347 -19.31 22.19 -20.48
N THR A 348 -20.63 22.12 -20.64
CA THR A 348 -21.58 22.65 -19.66
C THR A 348 -21.93 21.58 -18.64
N HIS A 349 -21.73 21.86 -17.36
CA HIS A 349 -22.01 20.91 -16.28
C HIS A 349 -23.38 21.15 -15.64
N LYS A 350 -23.81 20.20 -14.79
CA LYS A 350 -24.98 20.40 -13.92
C LYS A 350 -24.62 21.45 -12.86
N GLY A 351 -25.43 22.49 -12.74
CA GLY A 351 -25.18 23.63 -11.86
C GLY A 351 -24.76 24.91 -12.61
N PRO A 352 -24.10 25.87 -11.93
CA PRO A 352 -23.83 27.19 -12.50
C PRO A 352 -22.55 27.24 -13.35
N TRP A 353 -21.92 26.10 -13.64
CA TRP A 353 -20.56 26.03 -14.15
C TRP A 353 -20.48 25.49 -15.57
N GLN A 354 -19.54 26.05 -16.33
CA GLN A 354 -19.04 25.56 -17.61
C GLN A 354 -17.53 25.39 -17.48
N SER A 355 -16.98 24.34 -18.09
CA SER A 355 -15.54 24.17 -18.21
C SER A 355 -15.10 24.53 -19.62
N VAL A 356 -14.01 25.27 -19.73
CA VAL A 356 -13.31 25.53 -20.99
C VAL A 356 -12.04 24.69 -20.98
N THR A 357 -11.90 23.79 -21.96
CA THR A 357 -10.69 22.98 -22.10
C THR A 357 -9.85 23.51 -23.25
N VAL A 358 -8.55 23.66 -23.01
CA VAL A 358 -7.54 24.02 -24.00
C VAL A 358 -6.42 22.97 -23.94
N LEU A 359 -6.06 22.42 -25.09
CA LEU A 359 -4.89 21.54 -25.23
C LEU A 359 -3.74 22.35 -25.83
N ALA A 360 -2.65 22.52 -25.10
CA ALA A 360 -1.48 23.30 -25.51
C ALA A 360 -0.23 22.40 -25.63
N HIS A 361 0.65 22.67 -26.60
CA HIS A 361 1.91 21.93 -26.80
C HIS A 361 3.12 22.83 -26.53
N ARG A 362 3.06 24.08 -26.98
CA ARG A 362 4.13 25.08 -26.85
C ARG A 362 3.62 26.38 -26.25
N LEU A 363 4.52 27.13 -25.62
CA LEU A 363 4.19 28.40 -24.98
C LEU A 363 3.63 29.43 -25.95
N ASN A 364 4.16 29.51 -27.17
CA ASN A 364 3.69 30.47 -28.18
C ASN A 364 2.23 30.28 -28.62
N GLU A 365 1.61 29.14 -28.34
CA GLU A 365 0.18 28.90 -28.64
C GLU A 365 -0.73 29.61 -27.63
N ILE A 366 -0.25 29.85 -26.41
CA ILE A 366 -1.01 30.46 -25.33
C ILE A 366 -0.47 31.82 -24.91
N ASP A 367 0.81 32.13 -25.16
CA ASP A 367 1.40 33.45 -24.94
C ASP A 367 1.01 34.41 -26.07
N THR A 368 -0.29 34.73 -26.14
CA THR A 368 -0.88 35.62 -27.13
C THR A 368 -1.77 36.67 -26.46
N PRO A 369 -1.99 37.84 -27.08
CA PRO A 369 -2.94 38.83 -26.57
C PRO A 369 -4.36 38.26 -26.42
N ALA A 370 -4.81 37.48 -27.40
CA ALA A 370 -6.13 36.85 -27.38
C ALA A 370 -6.33 35.88 -26.21
N PHE A 371 -5.27 35.15 -25.83
CA PHE A 371 -5.33 34.24 -24.69
C PHE A 371 -5.33 35.00 -23.34
N ARG A 372 -4.58 36.10 -23.22
CA ARG A 372 -4.62 36.96 -22.03
C ARG A 372 -6.00 37.59 -21.81
N GLU A 373 -6.63 38.07 -22.88
CA GLU A 373 -8.02 38.56 -22.83
C GLU A 373 -8.98 37.44 -22.38
N PHE A 374 -8.82 36.24 -22.92
CA PHE A 374 -9.58 35.07 -22.47
C PHE A 374 -9.39 34.77 -20.98
N LEU A 375 -8.15 34.80 -20.46
CA LEU A 375 -7.89 34.57 -19.03
C LEU A 375 -8.58 35.61 -18.16
N ALA A 376 -8.53 36.89 -18.55
CA ALA A 376 -9.20 37.98 -17.83
C ALA A 376 -10.73 37.80 -17.79
N GLU A 377 -11.35 37.46 -18.93
CA GLU A 377 -12.79 37.17 -19.02
C GLU A 377 -13.18 35.94 -18.20
N ALA A 378 -12.37 34.88 -18.26
CA ALA A 378 -12.60 33.64 -17.53
C ALA A 378 -12.53 33.86 -16.01
N ALA A 379 -11.50 34.58 -15.53
CA ALA A 379 -11.33 34.93 -14.13
C ALA A 379 -12.49 35.81 -13.62
N ALA A 380 -12.88 36.84 -14.38
CA ALA A 380 -14.00 37.71 -14.04
C ALA A 380 -15.32 36.92 -13.94
N SER A 381 -15.59 36.04 -14.91
CA SER A 381 -16.76 35.17 -14.92
C SER A 381 -16.79 34.22 -13.72
N PHE A 382 -15.65 33.62 -13.39
CA PHE A 382 -15.49 32.74 -12.23
C PHE A 382 -15.82 33.46 -10.92
N HIS A 383 -15.22 34.63 -10.67
CA HIS A 383 -15.49 35.41 -9.46
C HIS A 383 -16.92 35.92 -9.37
N ALA A 384 -17.53 36.32 -10.49
CA ALA A 384 -18.93 36.73 -10.53
C ALA A 384 -19.87 35.57 -10.14
N ALA A 385 -19.60 34.36 -10.64
CA ALA A 385 -20.34 33.15 -10.28
C ALA A 385 -20.20 32.80 -8.80
N LEU A 386 -18.98 32.89 -8.23
CA LEU A 386 -18.74 32.68 -6.81
C LEU A 386 -19.51 33.68 -5.95
N LYS A 387 -19.49 34.97 -6.32
CA LYS A 387 -20.23 36.01 -5.58
C LYS A 387 -21.73 35.69 -5.56
N ARG A 388 -22.32 35.34 -6.71
CA ARG A 388 -23.74 34.96 -6.84
C ARG A 388 -24.11 33.72 -6.01
N MET A 389 -23.21 32.73 -5.96
CA MET A 389 -23.38 31.53 -5.14
C MET A 389 -23.33 31.82 -3.64
N THR A 390 -22.50 32.77 -3.22
CA THR A 390 -22.39 33.16 -1.81
C THR A 390 -23.65 33.90 -1.34
N THR A 391 -24.35 34.65 -2.22
CA THR A 391 -25.57 35.38 -1.89
C THR A 391 -26.84 34.50 -1.76
N LYS A 392 -26.80 33.24 -2.22
CA LYS A 392 -27.89 32.26 -2.05
C LYS A 392 -27.34 30.96 -1.46
N PRO A 393 -27.13 30.89 -0.13
CA PRO A 393 -26.51 29.74 0.54
C PRO A 393 -27.25 28.42 0.30
N GLU A 394 -28.56 28.50 0.04
CA GLU A 394 -29.45 27.38 -0.28
C GLU A 394 -29.09 26.66 -1.59
N ASP A 395 -28.47 27.37 -2.55
CA ASP A 395 -28.08 26.83 -3.85
C ASP A 395 -26.75 26.04 -3.79
N VAL A 396 -25.96 26.22 -2.72
CA VAL A 396 -24.58 25.70 -2.59
C VAL A 396 -24.46 24.65 -1.48
N MET A 397 -25.02 24.93 -0.30
CA MET A 397 -24.96 24.04 0.88
C MET A 397 -26.34 23.83 1.50
N PRO A 398 -27.32 23.30 0.76
CA PRO A 398 -28.70 23.12 1.24
C PRO A 398 -28.78 22.26 2.51
N TRP A 399 -27.81 21.39 2.78
CA TRP A 399 -27.76 20.58 4.00
C TRP A 399 -27.44 21.38 5.27
N LYS A 400 -26.59 22.41 5.19
CA LYS A 400 -26.29 23.27 6.36
C LYS A 400 -27.48 24.13 6.76
N VAL A 401 -28.29 24.54 5.77
CA VAL A 401 -29.48 25.36 5.99
C VAL A 401 -30.68 24.50 6.43
N ASN A 402 -30.90 23.36 5.78
CA ASN A 402 -32.07 22.51 6.05
C ASN A 402 -31.84 21.45 7.14
N GLY A 403 -30.58 21.21 7.54
CA GLY A 403 -30.19 20.30 8.62
C GLY A 403 -30.89 18.94 8.52
N GLU A 404 -31.62 18.57 9.56
CA GLU A 404 -32.39 17.32 9.65
C GLU A 404 -33.32 17.08 8.45
N ARG A 405 -34.01 18.13 7.94
CA ARG A 405 -34.92 18.02 6.79
C ARG A 405 -34.19 17.60 5.51
N TRP A 406 -32.91 17.96 5.36
CA TRP A 406 -32.10 17.51 4.23
C TRP A 406 -31.89 16.00 4.27
N HIS A 407 -31.52 15.46 5.44
CA HIS A 407 -31.18 14.06 5.58
C HIS A 407 -32.40 13.14 5.48
N LEU A 408 -33.56 13.58 5.97
CA LEU A 408 -34.84 12.89 5.82
C LEU A 408 -35.49 13.06 4.43
N GLY A 409 -35.05 14.05 3.64
CA GLY A 409 -35.61 14.35 2.31
C GLY A 409 -35.01 13.55 1.15
N GLU A 410 -35.68 13.61 -0.02
CA GLU A 410 -35.24 12.97 -1.27
C GLU A 410 -34.08 13.70 -1.95
N LYS A 411 -33.91 14.99 -1.62
CA LYS A 411 -32.83 15.80 -2.16
C LYS A 411 -31.49 15.32 -1.58
N GLY A 412 -30.48 15.21 -2.43
CA GLY A 412 -29.12 14.78 -2.05
C GLY A 412 -28.72 13.38 -2.52
N PHE A 413 -29.65 12.54 -3.00
CA PHE A 413 -29.32 11.28 -3.67
C PHE A 413 -28.87 11.49 -5.13
N PRO A 414 -28.06 10.58 -5.70
CA PRO A 414 -27.69 10.65 -7.12
C PRO A 414 -28.91 10.72 -8.05
N PRO A 415 -28.88 11.52 -9.14
CA PRO A 415 -30.02 11.72 -10.03
C PRO A 415 -30.54 10.40 -10.62
N GLY A 416 -31.86 10.19 -10.59
CA GLY A 416 -32.52 9.02 -11.20
C GLY A 416 -32.43 7.72 -10.39
N LYS A 417 -31.85 7.73 -9.19
CA LYS A 417 -31.74 6.55 -8.32
C LYS A 417 -32.56 6.75 -7.05
N LYS A 418 -33.41 5.77 -6.71
CA LYS A 418 -34.16 5.73 -5.45
C LYS A 418 -33.39 4.90 -4.41
N PRO A 419 -33.35 5.31 -3.13
CA PRO A 419 -32.72 4.51 -2.08
C PRO A 419 -33.41 3.15 -1.93
N LYS A 420 -32.63 2.10 -1.68
CA LYS A 420 -33.11 0.73 -1.45
C LYS A 420 -33.55 0.49 0.01
N TRP A 421 -33.57 1.53 0.83
CA TRP A 421 -33.83 1.45 2.25
C TRP A 421 -35.00 2.35 2.66
N ASP A 422 -35.73 1.94 3.68
CA ASP A 422 -36.95 2.61 4.15
C ASP A 422 -36.66 4.03 4.66
N ARG A 423 -37.51 4.99 4.29
CA ARG A 423 -37.38 6.40 4.65
C ARG A 423 -37.54 6.63 6.14
N ALA A 424 -38.36 5.81 6.80
CA ALA A 424 -38.54 5.88 8.24
C ALA A 424 -37.35 5.28 9.03
N LEU A 425 -36.45 4.54 8.37
CA LEU A 425 -35.34 3.84 9.02
C LEU A 425 -34.39 4.79 9.76
N LEU A 426 -34.07 5.95 9.17
CA LEU A 426 -33.20 6.94 9.81
C LEU A 426 -33.84 7.46 11.10
N SER A 427 -35.12 7.85 11.05
CA SER A 427 -35.86 8.32 12.23
C SER A 427 -35.98 7.24 13.30
N ARG A 428 -36.24 5.98 12.91
CA ARG A 428 -36.34 4.84 13.82
C ARG A 428 -35.02 4.54 14.52
N LEU A 429 -33.91 4.50 13.78
CA LEU A 429 -32.58 4.29 14.35
C LEU A 429 -32.15 5.46 15.25
N LEU A 430 -32.43 6.71 14.86
CA LEU A 430 -32.18 7.86 15.73
C LEU A 430 -32.99 7.78 17.02
N GLY A 431 -34.25 7.31 16.96
CA GLY A 431 -35.07 7.04 18.14
C GLY A 431 -34.41 6.02 19.07
N LEU A 432 -34.03 4.86 18.52
CA LEU A 432 -33.38 3.78 19.26
C LEU A 432 -32.07 4.24 19.93
N VAL A 433 -31.25 5.01 19.23
CA VAL A 433 -29.97 5.50 19.76
C VAL A 433 -30.18 6.57 20.83
N ARG A 434 -31.23 7.40 20.72
CA ARG A 434 -31.64 8.34 21.76
C ARG A 434 -32.21 7.64 23.00
N GLU A 435 -32.84 6.47 22.85
CA GLU A 435 -33.23 5.65 24.00
C GLU A 435 -32.01 5.09 24.74
N VAL A 436 -30.93 4.76 24.01
CA VAL A 436 -29.67 4.31 24.61
C VAL A 436 -28.90 5.46 25.26
N GLU A 437 -28.89 6.64 24.63
CA GLU A 437 -28.25 7.84 25.15
C GLU A 437 -29.14 9.08 24.97
N PRO A 438 -29.91 9.48 26.00
CA PRO A 438 -30.79 10.65 25.92
C PRO A 438 -30.07 11.97 25.69
N GLY A 439 -28.80 12.08 26.11
CA GLY A 439 -27.97 13.28 25.95
C GLY A 439 -27.33 13.45 24.56
N LEU A 440 -27.67 12.57 23.60
CA LEU A 440 -27.05 12.55 22.28
C LEU A 440 -27.23 13.86 21.49
N GLN A 441 -26.12 14.41 21.01
CA GLN A 441 -26.09 15.55 20.09
C GLN A 441 -25.88 15.10 18.65
N VAL A 442 -26.76 15.52 17.73
CA VAL A 442 -26.65 15.20 16.30
C VAL A 442 -26.18 16.43 15.53
N GLN A 443 -25.10 16.28 14.77
CA GLN A 443 -24.55 17.30 13.88
C GLN A 443 -24.94 17.01 12.42
N TRP A 444 -25.53 18.01 11.77
CA TRP A 444 -26.11 17.95 10.41
C TRP A 444 -25.32 18.81 9.40
N ASP A 445 -24.03 19.00 9.62
CA ASP A 445 -23.18 19.94 8.89
C ASP A 445 -22.56 19.38 7.61
N ASN A 446 -22.74 18.07 7.36
CA ASN A 446 -22.17 17.35 6.23
C ASN A 446 -23.25 16.97 5.19
N ARG A 447 -22.91 17.06 3.91
CA ARG A 447 -23.83 16.80 2.79
C ARG A 447 -24.44 15.40 2.77
N ALA A 448 -23.66 14.39 3.12
CA ALA A 448 -24.02 12.99 2.91
C ALA A 448 -24.01 12.16 4.19
N ALA A 449 -23.60 12.75 5.31
CA ALA A 449 -23.47 12.05 6.57
C ALA A 449 -23.94 12.90 7.75
N ILE A 450 -24.27 12.24 8.85
CA ILE A 450 -24.57 12.86 10.14
C ILE A 450 -23.60 12.32 11.19
N THR A 451 -23.24 13.17 12.14
CA THR A 451 -22.32 12.78 13.21
C THR A 451 -23.03 12.86 14.54
N LEU A 452 -22.99 11.77 15.30
CA LEU A 452 -23.65 11.63 16.61
C LEU A 452 -22.58 11.67 17.69
N ARG A 453 -22.71 12.63 18.62
CA ARG A 453 -21.77 12.89 19.70
C ARG A 453 -22.45 12.73 21.06
N ILE A 454 -21.66 12.27 22.03
CA ILE A 454 -22.11 12.13 23.42
C ILE A 454 -21.38 13.19 24.24
N PRO A 455 -22.09 13.97 25.06
CA PRO A 455 -21.47 14.92 25.98
C PRO A 455 -20.43 14.25 26.88
N GLY A 456 -19.26 14.88 27.05
CA GLY A 456 -18.19 14.39 27.92
C GLY A 456 -17.28 13.31 27.31
N VAL A 457 -17.55 12.84 26.09
CA VAL A 457 -16.67 11.92 25.34
C VAL A 457 -15.88 12.71 24.29
N SER A 458 -14.57 12.47 24.20
CA SER A 458 -13.68 13.22 23.29
C SER A 458 -13.90 12.90 21.80
N ARG A 459 -14.51 11.75 21.49
CA ARG A 459 -14.77 11.27 20.14
C ARG A 459 -16.26 11.22 19.82
N ALA A 460 -16.57 11.37 18.53
CA ALA A 460 -17.92 11.07 18.05
C ALA A 460 -18.20 9.58 18.21
N TRP A 461 -19.39 9.25 18.71
CA TRP A 461 -19.78 7.86 18.93
C TRP A 461 -20.02 7.15 17.60
N THR A 462 -20.73 7.81 16.69
CA THR A 462 -21.08 7.20 15.42
C THR A 462 -21.25 8.23 14.31
N GLN A 463 -20.92 7.83 13.09
CA GLN A 463 -21.12 8.63 11.87
C GLN A 463 -21.93 7.81 10.87
N TRP A 464 -23.04 8.36 10.40
CA TRP A 464 -23.97 7.65 9.52
C TRP A 464 -24.03 8.30 8.15
N ARG A 465 -23.84 7.53 7.09
CA ARG A 465 -24.02 8.01 5.71
C ARG A 465 -25.48 7.85 5.31
N THR A 466 -26.17 8.98 5.17
CA THR A 466 -27.62 9.02 4.91
C THR A 466 -27.97 9.19 3.43
N LYS A 467 -26.97 9.40 2.55
CA LYS A 467 -27.18 9.63 1.10
C LYS A 467 -26.54 8.52 0.26
N ASP A 468 -26.49 7.32 0.80
CA ASP A 468 -26.10 6.10 0.09
C ASP A 468 -27.37 5.37 -0.39
N ILE A 469 -27.32 4.84 -1.61
CA ILE A 469 -28.46 4.19 -2.26
C ILE A 469 -28.63 2.77 -1.72
N ASP A 470 -27.55 2.09 -1.37
CA ASP A 470 -27.58 0.67 -1.03
C ASP A 470 -28.00 0.39 0.42
N GLY A 471 -27.93 1.38 1.30
CA GLY A 471 -28.39 1.28 2.68
C GLY A 471 -27.89 2.43 3.55
N LEU A 472 -28.43 2.54 4.75
CA LEU A 472 -27.98 3.47 5.78
C LEU A 472 -26.72 2.89 6.46
N ASP A 473 -25.53 3.39 6.09
CA ASP A 473 -24.22 2.95 6.60
C ASP A 473 -23.89 3.66 7.92
N CYS A 474 -24.02 2.94 9.02
CA CYS A 474 -23.76 3.39 10.38
C CYS A 474 -22.41 2.88 10.87
N ARG A 475 -21.50 3.79 11.25
CA ARG A 475 -20.15 3.45 11.74
C ARG A 475 -19.96 3.88 13.17
N PHE A 476 -19.91 2.92 14.08
CA PHE A 476 -19.72 3.13 15.51
C PHE A 476 -18.25 2.99 15.87
N VAL A 477 -17.74 3.90 16.71
CA VAL A 477 -16.36 3.91 17.19
C VAL A 477 -16.35 3.37 18.62
N GLY A 478 -15.62 2.29 18.88
CA GLY A 478 -15.61 1.60 20.17
C GLY A 478 -14.20 1.35 20.72
N LYS A 479 -14.14 0.68 21.88
CA LYS A 479 -12.88 0.24 22.50
C LYS A 479 -12.26 -0.88 21.65
N LYS A 480 -10.92 -0.93 21.61
CA LYS A 480 -10.20 -1.97 20.85
C LYS A 480 -10.47 -3.36 21.44
N GLY A 481 -10.78 -4.33 20.58
CA GLY A 481 -11.09 -5.71 20.95
C GLY A 481 -12.48 -5.89 21.57
N GLN A 482 -13.34 -4.87 21.54
CA GLN A 482 -14.64 -4.91 22.21
C GLN A 482 -15.65 -5.83 21.51
N PHE A 483 -15.61 -5.93 20.17
CA PHE A 483 -16.54 -6.74 19.40
C PHE A 483 -15.83 -7.61 18.36
N ASN A 484 -16.38 -8.81 18.14
CA ASN A 484 -16.04 -9.68 17.01
C ASN A 484 -17.25 -9.80 16.06
N LEU A 485 -17.02 -10.36 14.87
CA LEU A 485 -18.03 -10.42 13.81
C LEU A 485 -19.28 -11.24 14.23
N SER A 486 -19.10 -12.32 14.99
CA SER A 486 -20.20 -13.21 15.41
C SER A 486 -21.20 -12.53 16.34
N ARG A 487 -20.76 -11.54 17.14
CA ARG A 487 -21.66 -10.73 17.99
C ARG A 487 -22.59 -9.80 17.19
N LEU A 488 -22.27 -9.53 15.93
CA LEU A 488 -23.08 -8.68 15.05
C LEU A 488 -24.19 -9.46 14.32
N GLU A 489 -24.24 -10.78 14.46
CA GLU A 489 -25.25 -11.60 13.79
C GLU A 489 -26.66 -11.32 14.33
N GLY A 490 -27.64 -11.19 13.43
CA GLY A 490 -29.05 -11.03 13.79
C GLY A 490 -29.46 -9.62 14.25
N VAL A 491 -28.58 -8.61 14.17
CA VAL A 491 -28.94 -7.21 14.47
C VAL A 491 -29.69 -6.51 13.33
N GLY A 492 -29.99 -7.22 12.23
CA GLY A 492 -30.75 -6.70 11.08
C GLY A 492 -29.93 -5.91 10.06
N ALA A 493 -28.60 -5.83 10.22
CA ALA A 493 -27.74 -5.22 9.22
C ALA A 493 -27.59 -6.13 7.99
N ALA A 494 -27.79 -5.58 6.79
CA ALA A 494 -27.54 -6.28 5.52
C ALA A 494 -26.04 -6.56 5.30
N THR A 495 -25.18 -5.74 5.91
CA THR A 495 -23.73 -5.97 5.94
C THR A 495 -23.16 -5.48 7.26
N ALA A 496 -22.32 -6.30 7.90
CA ALA A 496 -21.64 -5.98 9.15
C ALA A 496 -20.13 -6.24 9.00
N SER A 497 -19.29 -5.34 9.51
CA SER A 497 -17.83 -5.56 9.57
C SER A 497 -17.20 -4.83 10.75
N VAL A 498 -16.07 -5.34 11.24
CA VAL A 498 -15.27 -4.72 12.30
C VAL A 498 -13.88 -4.39 11.75
N ASP A 499 -13.49 -3.12 11.81
CA ASP A 499 -12.13 -2.67 11.49
C ASP A 499 -11.35 -2.41 12.79
N SER A 500 -10.40 -3.29 13.09
CA SER A 500 -9.51 -3.23 14.26
C SER A 500 -8.09 -2.77 13.92
N LYS A 501 -7.83 -2.30 12.69
CA LYS A 501 -6.49 -1.87 12.24
C LYS A 501 -6.04 -0.56 12.89
N ARG A 502 -6.97 0.24 13.40
CA ARG A 502 -6.66 1.54 14.00
C ARG A 502 -6.13 1.35 15.42
N ALA A 503 -4.96 1.91 15.72
CA ALA A 503 -4.37 1.87 17.06
C ALA A 503 -5.30 2.45 18.14
N THR A 504 -6.17 3.39 17.75
CA THR A 504 -6.98 4.20 18.67
C THR A 504 -8.39 3.66 18.95
N GLY A 505 -8.73 2.42 18.59
CA GLY A 505 -10.05 1.82 18.81
C GLY A 505 -10.65 1.18 17.56
N ASP A 506 -11.65 0.31 17.76
CA ASP A 506 -12.31 -0.43 16.68
C ASP A 506 -13.44 0.39 16.04
N VAL A 507 -13.70 0.14 14.75
CA VAL A 507 -14.86 0.70 14.05
C VAL A 507 -15.80 -0.42 13.63
N VAL A 508 -17.00 -0.44 14.23
CA VAL A 508 -18.08 -1.36 13.87
C VAL A 508 -18.93 -0.70 12.79
N ARG A 509 -18.97 -1.30 11.61
CA ARG A 509 -19.78 -0.83 10.47
C ARG A 509 -21.00 -1.71 10.31
N LEU A 510 -22.19 -1.11 10.32
CA LEU A 510 -23.48 -1.77 10.11
C LEU A 510 -24.25 -1.03 9.01
N VAL A 511 -24.66 -1.74 7.96
CA VAL A 511 -25.44 -1.18 6.86
C VAL A 511 -26.86 -1.71 6.91
N PHE A 512 -27.85 -0.83 7.07
CA PHE A 512 -29.26 -1.20 7.19
C PHE A 512 -30.08 -0.86 5.94
N GLN A 513 -30.97 -1.76 5.54
CA GLN A 513 -31.97 -1.50 4.49
C GLN A 513 -33.39 -1.43 5.06
N HIS A 514 -33.67 -2.27 6.04
CA HIS A 514 -34.87 -2.32 6.85
C HIS A 514 -34.43 -2.69 8.28
N LEU A 515 -35.35 -2.57 9.24
CA LEU A 515 -35.12 -3.02 10.61
C LEU A 515 -36.45 -3.54 11.15
N GLU A 516 -36.49 -4.76 11.66
CA GLU A 516 -37.66 -5.33 12.31
C GLU A 516 -37.66 -5.07 13.82
N PRO A 517 -38.82 -5.09 14.52
CA PRO A 517 -38.88 -4.85 15.96
C PRO A 517 -37.99 -5.80 16.80
N SER A 518 -37.92 -7.07 16.43
CA SER A 518 -37.06 -8.07 17.11
C SER A 518 -35.57 -7.78 16.92
N GLN A 519 -35.18 -7.30 15.73
CA GLN A 519 -33.81 -6.89 15.42
C GLN A 519 -33.43 -5.59 16.15
N ALA A 520 -34.39 -4.66 16.27
CA ALA A 520 -34.22 -3.41 17.00
C ALA A 520 -33.91 -3.65 18.48
N ALA A 521 -34.59 -4.61 19.14
CA ALA A 521 -34.29 -4.98 20.52
C ALA A 521 -32.83 -5.48 20.67
N LYS A 522 -32.40 -6.39 19.80
CA LYS A 522 -31.03 -6.91 19.80
C LYS A 522 -29.97 -5.83 19.50
N LEU A 523 -30.26 -4.94 18.56
CA LEU A 523 -29.40 -3.80 18.25
C LEU A 523 -29.28 -2.86 19.46
N LYS A 524 -30.36 -2.62 20.19
CA LYS A 524 -30.35 -1.78 21.40
C LYS A 524 -29.43 -2.36 22.47
N GLU A 525 -29.52 -3.65 22.76
CA GLU A 525 -28.64 -4.34 23.71
C GLU A 525 -27.16 -4.17 23.32
N LEU A 526 -26.84 -4.39 22.04
CA LEU A 526 -25.49 -4.23 21.51
C LEU A 526 -24.99 -2.77 21.66
N LEU A 527 -25.84 -1.78 21.40
CA LEU A 527 -25.48 -0.38 21.50
C LEU A 527 -25.25 0.08 22.95
N VAL A 528 -25.96 -0.47 23.92
CA VAL A 528 -25.73 -0.21 25.35
C VAL A 528 -24.35 -0.71 25.76
N GLU A 529 -24.01 -1.94 25.41
CA GLU A 529 -22.68 -2.51 25.67
C GLU A 529 -21.58 -1.69 24.95
N HIS A 530 -21.81 -1.36 23.69
CA HIS A 530 -20.89 -0.57 22.88
C HIS A 530 -20.63 0.81 23.47
N LEU A 531 -21.68 1.49 23.92
CA LEU A 531 -21.58 2.80 24.57
C LEU A 531 -20.77 2.74 25.87
N GLY A 532 -20.91 1.66 26.65
CA GLY A 532 -20.12 1.43 27.85
C GLY A 532 -18.62 1.42 27.57
N GLY A 533 -18.18 0.63 26.60
CA GLY A 533 -16.76 0.58 26.21
C GLY A 533 -16.23 1.88 25.60
N LEU A 534 -17.05 2.62 24.84
CA LEU A 534 -16.66 3.95 24.35
C LEU A 534 -16.40 4.92 25.52
N ARG A 535 -17.27 4.95 26.54
CA ARG A 535 -17.09 5.81 27.71
C ARG A 535 -15.85 5.43 28.51
N GLU A 536 -15.58 4.14 28.66
CA GLU A 536 -14.38 3.64 29.33
C GLU A 536 -13.10 4.08 28.60
N ALA A 537 -13.09 4.00 27.26
CA ALA A 537 -11.92 4.33 26.45
C ALA A 537 -11.72 5.84 26.21
N PHE A 538 -12.80 6.62 26.16
CA PHE A 538 -12.75 8.01 25.67
C PHE A 538 -13.52 9.04 26.53
N GLY A 539 -14.01 8.65 27.70
CA GLY A 539 -14.66 9.55 28.67
C GLY A 539 -13.64 10.45 29.38
N LYS A 540 -14.02 11.70 29.66
CA LYS A 540 -13.20 12.61 30.47
C LYS A 540 -13.20 12.15 31.94
N GLY A 541 -12.19 11.39 32.37
CA GLY A 541 -12.13 10.90 33.75
C GLY A 541 -11.01 9.92 34.17
N LYS A 542 -10.00 9.64 33.33
CA LYS A 542 -8.73 9.06 33.80
C LYS A 542 -7.57 9.85 33.21
N GLY A 543 -7.01 10.73 34.01
CA GLY A 543 -5.64 11.16 33.80
C GLY A 543 -4.75 9.93 33.96
N LEU A 544 -4.05 9.57 32.88
CA LEU A 544 -2.78 8.87 33.00
C LEU A 544 -1.82 9.84 33.67
N VAL A 545 -1.78 9.79 35.00
CA VAL A 545 -0.58 10.07 35.77
C VAL A 545 0.24 8.79 35.64
N ASP A 546 1.21 8.85 34.73
CA ASP A 546 2.59 8.41 34.88
C ASP A 546 3.18 8.10 33.49
N SER A 547 4.05 9.03 33.07
CA SER A 547 5.15 8.83 32.13
C SER A 547 6.22 7.92 32.77
N PRO A 548 7.13 7.28 32.01
CA PRO A 548 7.70 7.68 30.71
C PRO A 548 7.04 7.07 29.48
#